data_AF-D9TL22-F1
#
_entry.id   AF-D9TL22-F1
#
_cell.length_a   1.000
_cell.length_b   1.000
_cell.length_c   1.000
_cell.angle_alpha   90.00
_cell.angle_beta   90.00
_cell.angle_gamma   90.00
#
_symmetry.space_group_name_H-M   'P 1'
#
loop_
_entity.id
_entity.type
_entity.pdbx_description
1 polymer ?
#
loop_
_entity_poly.entity_id
_entity_poly.type
_entity_poly.pdbx_seq_one_letter_code
_entity_poly.pdbx_strand_id
1 'polypeptide(L)'
;MIEATFLKSRKKGYYKIIVKGHSHFAPKGKDIVCSAVSSIVLANVNGCIEILKAEHLLEQKEGYLEFEVLNNNEEVTKNCSLLLQTAYLALKEIESQYPKYIKVEVKEDETNI
;
A
#
# COMPACT_ATOMS: atom_id res chain seq x y z
N MET A 1 8.59 10.46 9.67
CA MET A 1 8.60 10.20 8.22
C MET A 1 7.74 8.97 8.00
N ILE A 2 6.88 9.01 7.00
CA ILE A 2 6.06 7.87 6.57
C ILE A 2 6.91 7.05 5.59
N GLU A 3 6.85 5.73 5.72
CA GLU A 3 7.51 4.81 4.79
C GLU A 3 6.47 3.89 4.19
N ALA A 4 6.34 3.89 2.87
CA ALA A 4 5.49 2.96 2.13
C ALA A 4 6.37 2.05 1.28
N THR A 5 6.30 0.75 1.50
CA THR A 5 7.02 -0.26 0.73
C THR A 5 6.02 -1.15 0.01
N PHE A 6 6.16 -1.25 -1.30
CA PHE A 6 5.40 -2.16 -2.14
C PHE A 6 6.28 -3.36 -2.52
N LEU A 7 5.73 -4.57 -2.47
CA LEU A 7 6.39 -5.74 -3.05
C LEU A 7 5.66 -6.15 -4.33
N LYS A 8 6.47 -6.50 -5.32
CA LYS A 8 6.04 -6.88 -6.65
C LYS A 8 6.74 -8.18 -7.06
N SER A 9 6.02 -9.10 -7.68
CA SER A 9 6.60 -10.29 -8.34
C SER A 9 6.23 -10.31 -9.82
N ARG A 10 6.97 -11.11 -10.61
CA ARG A 10 6.69 -11.27 -12.05
C ARG A 10 5.32 -11.89 -12.32
N LYS A 11 4.89 -12.82 -11.47
CA LYS A 11 3.65 -13.60 -11.66
C LYS A 11 2.41 -12.86 -11.16
N LYS A 12 2.50 -12.25 -9.96
CA LYS A 12 1.34 -11.63 -9.29
C LYS A 12 1.24 -10.12 -9.54
N GLY A 13 2.29 -9.48 -10.05
CA GLY A 13 2.37 -8.02 -10.05
C GLY A 13 2.56 -7.51 -8.62
N TYR A 14 1.99 -6.35 -8.29
CA TYR A 14 1.98 -5.82 -6.93
C TYR A 14 1.08 -6.69 -6.05
N TYR A 15 1.63 -7.23 -4.97
CA TYR A 15 0.88 -8.18 -4.14
C TYR A 15 0.92 -7.83 -2.65
N LYS A 16 1.76 -6.88 -2.24
CA LYS A 16 1.91 -6.49 -0.84
C LYS A 16 2.24 -5.01 -0.69
N ILE A 17 1.70 -4.41 0.37
CA ILE A 17 2.02 -3.05 0.81
C ILE A 17 2.27 -3.04 2.31
N ILE A 18 3.31 -2.33 2.74
CA ILE A 18 3.66 -2.07 4.14
C ILE A 18 3.76 -0.56 4.31
N VAL A 19 3.04 0.00 5.28
CA VAL A 19 3.04 1.44 5.58
C VAL A 19 3.33 1.67 7.05
N LYS A 20 4.42 2.41 7.33
CA LYS A 20 4.90 2.72 8.68
C LYS A 20 4.90 4.22 8.94
N GLY A 21 4.75 4.62 10.20
CA GLY A 21 4.93 6.00 10.64
C GLY A 21 3.79 6.95 10.29
N HIS A 22 2.60 6.41 9.98
CA HIS A 22 1.40 7.18 9.66
C HIS A 22 0.52 7.50 10.89
N SER A 23 1.02 7.28 12.12
CA SER A 23 0.33 7.64 13.37
C SER A 23 0.92 8.83 14.12
N HIS A 24 -0.01 9.49 14.80
CA HIS A 24 0.04 10.57 15.80
C HIS A 24 0.69 11.93 15.49
N PHE A 25 -0.11 12.93 15.86
CA PHE A 25 0.08 14.37 16.00
C PHE A 25 1.40 14.91 15.53
N ALA A 26 1.36 15.48 14.33
CA ALA A 26 2.52 16.05 13.73
C ALA A 26 2.43 17.58 13.66
N PRO A 27 3.57 18.27 13.50
CA PRO A 27 3.57 19.69 13.19
C PRO A 27 2.67 19.99 11.99
N LYS A 28 2.07 21.19 11.96
CA LYS A 28 1.20 21.69 10.89
C LYS A 28 1.70 21.23 9.50
N GLY A 29 0.85 20.52 8.77
CA GLY A 29 1.14 20.01 7.42
C GLY A 29 1.40 18.51 7.33
N LYS A 30 2.04 17.87 8.32
CA LYS A 30 2.23 16.40 8.29
C LYS A 30 0.93 15.64 8.54
N ASP A 31 -0.02 16.19 9.29
CA ASP A 31 -1.34 15.58 9.49
C ASP A 31 -2.13 15.44 8.17
N ILE A 32 -1.98 16.38 7.24
CA ILE A 32 -2.60 16.34 5.90
C ILE A 32 -1.98 15.21 5.08
N VAL A 33 -0.66 15.05 5.12
CA VAL A 33 0.05 13.95 4.44
C VAL A 33 -0.36 12.60 5.02
N CYS A 34 -0.40 12.46 6.36
CA CYS A 34 -0.88 11.24 7.01
C CYS A 34 -2.32 10.88 6.59
N SER A 35 -3.22 11.87 6.55
CA SER A 35 -4.60 11.69 6.12
C SER A 35 -4.70 11.24 4.66
N ALA A 36 -3.96 11.87 3.75
CA ALA A 36 -3.90 11.49 2.35
C ALA A 36 -3.38 10.06 2.17
N VAL A 37 -2.26 9.71 2.81
CA VAL A 37 -1.68 8.37 2.76
C VAL A 37 -2.66 7.33 3.28
N SER A 38 -3.26 7.56 4.45
CA SER A 38 -4.20 6.63 5.07
C SER A 38 -5.42 6.40 4.17
N SER A 39 -5.96 7.48 3.58
CA SER A 39 -7.12 7.41 2.70
C SER A 39 -6.82 6.61 1.43
N ILE A 40 -5.68 6.87 0.78
CA ILE A 40 -5.26 6.16 -0.43
C ILE A 40 -5.06 4.67 -0.15
N VAL A 41 -4.35 4.34 0.92
CA VAL A 41 -4.01 2.96 1.27
C VAL A 41 -5.27 2.20 1.64
N LEU A 42 -6.09 2.73 2.56
CA LEU A 42 -7.30 2.04 3.01
C LEU A 42 -8.33 1.90 1.90
N ALA A 43 -8.52 2.90 1.02
CA ALA A 43 -9.45 2.78 -0.09
C ALA A 43 -9.08 1.64 -1.04
N ASN A 44 -7.80 1.50 -1.39
CA ASN A 44 -7.35 0.45 -2.31
C ASN A 44 -7.32 -0.93 -1.63
N VAL A 45 -6.91 -1.01 -0.36
CA VAL A 45 -6.96 -2.25 0.43
C VAL A 45 -8.42 -2.72 0.60
N ASN A 46 -9.34 -1.81 0.95
CA ASN A 46 -10.76 -2.13 1.06
C ASN A 46 -11.34 -2.56 -0.30
N GLY A 47 -10.89 -2.00 -1.42
CA GLY A 47 -11.28 -2.50 -2.74
C GLY A 47 -10.87 -3.96 -2.96
N CYS A 48 -9.66 -4.34 -2.58
CA CYS A 48 -9.21 -5.73 -2.63
C CYS A 48 -10.06 -6.65 -1.76
N ILE A 49 -10.39 -6.23 -0.54
CA ILE A 49 -11.11 -7.05 0.44
C ILE A 49 -12.61 -7.11 0.12
N GLU A 50 -13.25 -5.94 -0.03
CA GLU A 50 -14.71 -5.84 -0.05
C GLU A 50 -15.31 -6.00 -1.44
N ILE A 51 -14.61 -5.55 -2.49
CA ILE A 51 -15.11 -5.62 -3.87
C ILE A 51 -14.62 -6.91 -4.51
N LEU A 52 -13.31 -7.17 -4.44
CA LEU A 52 -12.68 -8.31 -5.11
C LEU A 52 -12.71 -9.60 -4.29
N LYS A 53 -13.13 -9.53 -3.01
CA LYS A 53 -13.23 -10.67 -2.09
C LYS A 53 -11.93 -11.48 -2.03
N ALA A 54 -10.79 -10.78 -2.02
CA ALA A 54 -9.48 -11.41 -2.04
C ALA A 54 -9.16 -12.14 -0.73
N GLU A 55 -8.61 -13.34 -0.82
CA GLU A 55 -7.90 -13.97 0.29
C GLU A 55 -6.63 -13.15 0.60
N HIS A 56 -6.44 -12.81 1.87
CA HIS A 56 -5.44 -11.84 2.28
C HIS A 56 -4.92 -12.06 3.70
N LEU A 57 -3.75 -11.47 3.97
CA LEU A 57 -3.27 -11.18 5.31
C LEU A 57 -3.35 -9.66 5.51
N LEU A 58 -3.92 -9.24 6.65
CA LEU A 58 -3.98 -7.86 7.07
C LEU A 58 -3.51 -7.74 8.53
N GLU A 59 -2.46 -6.98 8.75
CA GLU A 59 -2.03 -6.56 10.08
C GLU A 59 -2.15 -5.05 10.18
N GLN A 60 -2.94 -4.57 11.13
CA GLN A 60 -3.12 -3.14 11.39
C GLN A 60 -2.87 -2.86 12.86
N LYS A 61 -1.93 -1.94 13.12
CA LYS A 61 -1.60 -1.41 14.44
C LYS A 61 -1.44 0.09 14.33
N GLU A 62 -1.27 0.77 15.46
CA GLU A 62 -1.08 2.21 15.46
C GLU A 62 0.14 2.61 14.62
N GLY A 63 -0.09 3.30 13.50
CA GLY A 63 0.97 3.77 12.59
C GLY A 63 1.59 2.69 11.74
N TYR A 64 0.98 1.51 11.71
CA TYR A 64 1.44 0.36 10.95
C TYR A 64 0.27 -0.30 10.21
N LEU A 65 0.47 -0.53 8.91
CA LEU A 65 -0.42 -1.35 8.11
C LEU A 65 0.44 -2.25 7.23
N GLU A 66 0.13 -3.53 7.23
CA GLU A 66 0.66 -4.51 6.28
C GLU A 66 -0.51 -5.26 5.67
N PHE A 67 -0.57 -5.25 4.35
CA PHE A 67 -1.57 -5.96 3.58
C PHE A 67 -0.89 -6.79 2.50
N GLU A 68 -1.26 -8.07 2.41
CA GLU A 68 -0.72 -9.02 1.45
C GLU A 68 -1.84 -9.84 0.80
N VAL A 69 -1.80 -9.95 -0.52
CA VAL A 69 -2.74 -10.76 -1.31
C VAL A 69 -2.23 -12.20 -1.38
N LEU A 70 -3.02 -13.12 -0.81
CA LEU A 70 -2.70 -14.56 -0.75
C LEU A 70 -3.56 -15.40 -1.71
N ASN A 71 -4.38 -14.75 -2.53
CA ASN A 71 -5.34 -15.41 -3.39
C ASN A 71 -4.68 -16.30 -4.47
N ASN A 72 -5.27 -17.47 -4.71
CA ASN A 72 -4.88 -18.39 -5.78
C ASN A 72 -5.62 -18.13 -7.09
N ASN A 73 -6.72 -17.36 -7.07
CA ASN A 73 -7.43 -16.94 -8.26
C ASN A 73 -6.63 -15.86 -9.01
N GLU A 74 -6.26 -16.16 -10.26
CA GLU A 74 -5.42 -15.29 -11.09
C GLU A 74 -6.10 -13.95 -11.43
N GLU A 75 -7.40 -13.96 -11.72
CA GLU A 75 -8.16 -12.75 -12.05
C GLU A 75 -8.25 -11.81 -10.85
N VAL A 76 -8.59 -12.36 -9.67
CA VAL A 76 -8.62 -11.57 -8.42
C VAL A 76 -7.24 -11.02 -8.10
N THR A 77 -6.19 -11.84 -8.24
CA THR A 77 -4.80 -11.41 -8.00
C THR A 77 -4.41 -10.25 -8.93
N LYS A 78 -4.72 -10.35 -10.22
CA LYS A 78 -4.46 -9.28 -11.20
C LYS A 78 -5.22 -8.00 -10.86
N ASN A 79 -6.50 -8.10 -10.50
CA ASN A 79 -7.32 -6.94 -10.13
C ASN A 79 -6.83 -6.29 -8.83
N CYS A 80 -6.41 -7.08 -7.83
CA CYS A 80 -5.77 -6.55 -6.63
C CYS A 80 -4.45 -5.86 -6.95
N SER A 81 -3.63 -6.41 -7.85
CA SER A 81 -2.40 -5.76 -8.31
C SER A 81 -2.68 -4.41 -8.97
N LEU A 82 -3.79 -4.26 -9.70
CA LEU A 82 -4.17 -2.97 -10.27
C LEU A 82 -4.45 -1.95 -9.17
N LEU A 83 -5.24 -2.31 -8.13
CA LEU A 83 -5.53 -1.41 -7.00
C LEU A 83 -4.25 -1.04 -6.22
N LEU A 84 -3.37 -2.01 -5.97
CA LEU A 84 -2.10 -1.73 -5.30
C LEU A 84 -1.17 -0.86 -6.17
N GLN A 85 -1.17 -1.03 -7.49
CA GLN A 85 -0.45 -0.15 -8.40
C GLN A 85 -1.05 1.26 -8.42
N THR A 86 -2.37 1.40 -8.35
CA THR A 86 -3.05 2.69 -8.21
C THR A 86 -2.64 3.40 -6.93
N ALA A 87 -2.61 2.67 -5.80
CA ALA A 87 -2.11 3.20 -4.53
C ALA A 87 -0.65 3.65 -4.64
N TYR A 88 0.22 2.83 -5.25
CA TYR A 88 1.63 3.16 -5.46
C TYR A 88 1.80 4.48 -6.23
N LEU A 89 1.14 4.62 -7.38
CA LEU A 89 1.24 5.83 -8.20
C LEU A 89 0.74 7.08 -7.45
N ALA A 90 -0.37 6.95 -6.72
CA ALA A 90 -0.89 8.04 -5.91
C ALA A 90 0.08 8.44 -4.78
N LEU A 91 0.68 7.46 -4.09
CA LEU A 91 1.66 7.75 -3.04
C LEU A 91 2.97 8.33 -3.59
N LYS A 92 3.40 7.94 -4.80
CA LYS A 92 4.55 8.55 -5.49
C LYS A 92 4.29 10.02 -5.82
N GLU A 93 3.06 10.39 -6.17
CA GLU A 93 2.69 11.78 -6.37
C GLU A 93 2.70 12.57 -5.04
N ILE A 94 2.23 11.97 -3.94
CA ILE A 94 2.36 12.59 -2.62
C ILE A 94 3.84 12.75 -2.23
N GLU A 95 4.70 11.77 -2.52
CA GLU A 95 6.15 11.87 -2.28
C GLU A 95 6.80 12.99 -3.09
N SER A 96 6.43 13.17 -4.36
CA SER A 96 7.00 14.23 -5.20
C SER A 96 6.70 15.63 -4.63
N GLN A 97 5.49 15.82 -4.08
CA GLN A 97 5.03 17.07 -3.49
C GLN A 97 5.55 17.27 -2.04
N TYR A 98 5.72 16.18 -1.30
CA TYR A 98 6.01 16.18 0.14
C TYR A 98 7.19 15.25 0.51
N PRO A 99 8.36 15.37 -0.13
CA PRO A 99 9.46 14.40 0.00
C PRO A 99 10.10 14.35 1.39
N LYS A 100 9.87 15.37 2.23
CA LYS A 100 10.31 15.41 3.63
C LYS A 100 9.45 14.54 4.56
N TYR A 101 8.25 14.17 4.13
CA TYR A 101 7.25 13.55 4.99
C TYR A 101 6.99 12.08 4.67
N ILE A 102 7.15 11.66 3.41
CA ILE A 102 6.94 10.29 2.96
C ILE A 102 8.11 9.83 2.09
N LYS A 103 8.42 8.54 2.17
CA LYS A 103 9.26 7.82 1.21
C LYS A 103 8.51 6.61 0.68
N VAL A 104 8.56 6.39 -0.63
CA VAL A 104 7.86 5.30 -1.31
C VAL A 104 8.84 4.45 -2.10
N GLU A 105 8.90 3.16 -1.79
CA GLU A 105 9.83 2.20 -2.39
C GLU A 105 9.09 1.00 -2.97
N VAL A 106 9.67 0.41 -4.02
CA VAL A 106 9.25 -0.88 -4.58
C VAL A 106 10.39 -1.86 -4.43
N LYS A 107 10.09 -3.06 -3.95
CA LYS A 107 11.00 -4.19 -3.91
C LYS A 107 10.48 -5.27 -4.84
N GLU A 108 11.35 -5.76 -5.71
CA GLU A 108 11.04 -6.93 -6.53
C GLU A 108 11.38 -8.19 -5.73
N ASP A 109 10.44 -9.12 -5.72
CA ASP A 109 10.65 -10.45 -5.17
C ASP A 109 11.02 -11.39 -6.32
N GLU A 110 12.22 -11.96 -6.25
CA GLU A 110 12.75 -12.91 -7.25
C GLU A 110 12.25 -14.34 -7.03
N THR A 111 11.47 -14.59 -5.97
CA THR A 111 10.99 -15.94 -5.66
C THR A 111 9.95 -16.43 -6.67
N ASN A 112 10.39 -17.36 -7.53
CA ASN A 112 9.59 -18.16 -8.46
C ASN A 112 8.78 -19.25 -7.71
N ILE A 113 7.97 -18.90 -6.72
CA ILE A 113 7.09 -19.87 -6.03
C ILE A 113 5.69 -19.84 -6.65
#